data_AF-A0A942FWV8-F1
#
_entry.id   AF-A0A942FWV8-F1
#
_cell.length_a   1.000
_cell.length_b   1.000
_cell.length_c   1.000
_cell.angle_alpha   90.00
_cell.angle_beta   90.00
_cell.angle_gamma   90.00
#
_symmetry.space_group_name_H-M   'P 1'
#
loop_
_entity.id
_entity.type
_entity.pdbx_description
1 polymer ?
#
loop_
_entity_poly.entity_id
_entity_poly.type
_entity_poly.pdbx_seq_one_letter_code
_entity_poly.pdbx_strand_id
1 'polypeptide(L)'
;MKADLRRETTAWAALVWAYRDEKAHMATNAEQGGLLGPGLASVDLGDGRGGGLINARLDAHEDAVTMDAMAIEWFGWPGRDRLVKFAARAVRPPAEIAVERLRVLPLYDDRGRMVLVYPERGRREAIACVLDYIGEWPEKAARREREWRDWHVLAVAFLDALGRRRFVRWKIIGRGY
;
A
#
# COMPACT_ATOMS: atom_id res chain seq x y z
N MET A 1 -8.79 41.02 -9.90
CA MET A 1 -8.51 39.57 -10.03
C MET A 1 -8.11 39.07 -8.65
N LYS A 2 -8.85 38.17 -8.00
CA LYS A 2 -8.46 37.64 -6.67
C LYS A 2 -7.23 36.76 -6.84
N ALA A 3 -6.22 36.94 -5.99
CA ALA A 3 -5.02 36.10 -6.00
C ALA A 3 -5.41 34.64 -5.68
N ASP A 4 -4.88 33.70 -6.44
CA ASP A 4 -5.02 32.27 -6.15
C ASP A 4 -4.06 31.92 -5.00
N LEU A 5 -4.62 31.62 -3.82
CA LEU A 5 -3.86 31.32 -2.60
C LEU A 5 -3.45 29.83 -2.52
N ARG A 6 -3.81 29.02 -3.52
CA ARG A 6 -3.51 27.60 -3.55
C ARG A 6 -2.02 27.35 -3.77
N ARG A 7 -1.50 26.32 -3.09
CA ARG A 7 -0.12 25.87 -3.27
C ARG A 7 -0.03 24.94 -4.47
N GLU A 8 0.94 25.19 -5.34
CA GLU A 8 1.21 24.30 -6.46
C GLU A 8 1.84 23.00 -5.96
N THR A 9 1.33 21.88 -6.45
CA THR A 9 1.82 20.55 -6.09
C THR A 9 1.53 19.55 -7.19
N THR A 10 2.08 18.35 -7.06
CA THR A 10 1.75 17.23 -7.95
C THR A 10 0.64 16.37 -7.35
N ALA A 11 -0.10 15.63 -8.18
CA ALA A 11 -1.18 14.76 -7.73
C ALA A 11 -0.66 13.70 -6.74
N TRP A 12 0.52 13.13 -7.02
CA TRP A 12 1.16 12.19 -6.12
C TRP A 12 1.52 12.83 -4.77
N ALA A 13 2.14 14.01 -4.77
CA ALA A 13 2.49 14.70 -3.53
C ALA A 13 1.25 15.11 -2.72
N ALA A 14 0.16 15.50 -3.40
CA ALA A 14 -1.11 15.78 -2.74
C ALA A 14 -1.71 14.53 -2.07
N LEU A 15 -1.65 13.38 -2.73
CA LEU A 15 -2.08 12.10 -2.13
C LEU A 15 -1.18 11.65 -0.99
N VAL A 16 0.14 11.83 -1.10
CA VAL A 16 1.07 11.56 -0.01
C VAL A 16 0.71 12.43 1.19
N TRP A 17 0.50 13.74 0.99
CA TRP A 17 0.05 14.62 2.06
C TRP A 17 -1.28 14.13 2.67
N ALA A 18 -2.29 13.81 1.85
CA ALA A 18 -3.58 13.32 2.32
C ALA A 18 -3.45 12.04 3.18
N TYR A 19 -2.62 11.08 2.75
CA TYR A 19 -2.54 9.76 3.39
C TYR A 19 -1.38 9.58 4.37
N ARG A 20 -0.40 10.48 4.39
CA ARG A 20 0.72 10.44 5.33
C ARG A 20 0.56 11.49 6.41
N ASP A 21 0.22 12.72 6.02
CA ASP A 21 0.26 13.88 6.90
C ASP A 21 -1.13 14.17 7.49
N GLU A 22 -2.20 14.04 6.69
CA GLU A 22 -3.59 14.22 7.17
C GLU A 22 -4.24 12.93 7.68
N LYS A 23 -3.56 11.78 7.56
CA LYS A 23 -4.12 10.47 7.96
C LYS A 23 -4.36 10.35 9.46
N ALA A 24 -3.62 11.07 10.30
CA ALA A 24 -3.91 11.15 11.73
C ALA A 24 -5.31 11.71 11.98
N HIS A 25 -5.72 12.70 11.19
CA HIS A 25 -7.04 13.33 11.25
C HIS A 25 -8.15 12.50 10.56
N MET A 26 -7.82 11.83 9.46
CA MET A 26 -8.78 10.92 8.80
C MET A 26 -9.08 9.66 9.64
N ALA A 27 -8.10 9.15 10.38
CA ALA A 27 -8.29 8.00 11.28
C ALA A 27 -9.06 8.36 12.55
N THR A 28 -9.00 9.61 13.03
CA THR A 28 -9.80 10.06 14.18
C THR A 28 -11.27 10.34 13.85
N ASN A 29 -11.60 10.52 12.57
CA ASN A 29 -12.95 10.84 12.10
C ASN A 29 -13.72 9.64 11.52
N ALA A 30 -13.05 8.49 11.33
CA ALA A 30 -13.71 7.26 10.92
C ALA A 30 -14.40 6.61 12.14
N GLU A 31 -15.65 6.98 12.43
CA GLU A 31 -16.48 6.24 13.40
C GLU A 31 -16.73 4.78 12.97
N GLN A 32 -16.42 4.43 11.72
CA GLN A 32 -16.52 3.07 11.19
C GLN A 32 -15.27 2.70 10.41
N GLY A 33 -14.48 1.76 10.96
CA GLY A 33 -13.63 0.90 10.15
C GLY A 33 -12.16 0.81 10.57
N GLY A 34 -11.84 -0.20 11.39
CA GLY A 34 -10.75 -1.19 11.16
C GLY A 34 -9.29 -0.75 11.00
N LEU A 35 -8.97 0.54 10.87
CA LEU A 35 -7.63 1.05 11.13
C LEU A 35 -7.46 1.02 12.65
N LEU A 36 -6.38 0.38 13.12
CA LEU A 36 -5.93 0.37 14.52
C LEU A 36 -6.41 1.64 15.24
N GLY A 37 -7.27 1.43 16.25
CA GLY A 37 -7.99 2.47 16.97
C GLY A 37 -7.08 3.59 17.51
N PRO A 38 -7.67 4.69 17.99
CA PRO A 38 -7.00 5.97 18.16
C PRO A 38 -5.72 5.83 18.97
N GLY A 39 -4.59 5.80 18.26
CA GLY A 39 -3.28 6.01 18.83
C GLY A 39 -3.18 7.47 19.20
N LEU A 40 -3.52 7.77 20.46
CA LEU A 40 -3.32 9.04 21.14
C LEU A 40 -2.00 9.68 20.66
N ALA A 41 -2.10 10.75 19.88
CA ALA A 41 -0.95 11.61 19.62
C ALA A 41 -0.71 12.42 20.90
N SER A 42 -0.01 11.82 21.86
CA SER A 42 0.49 12.51 23.04
C SER A 42 1.69 13.35 22.62
N VAL A 43 1.51 14.66 22.54
CA VAL A 43 2.65 15.59 22.44
C VAL A 43 3.07 15.91 23.87
N ASP A 44 4.28 15.48 24.24
CA ASP A 44 4.89 15.84 25.51
C ASP A 44 5.35 17.31 25.41
N LEU A 45 4.51 18.23 25.91
CA LEU A 45 4.89 19.63 26.07
C LEU A 45 5.75 19.69 27.32
N GLY A 46 7.07 19.70 27.10
CA GLY A 46 8.07 19.60 28.16
C GLY A 46 7.88 20.56 29.33
N ASP A 47 8.38 20.09 30.48
CA ASP A 47 8.51 20.74 31.78
C ASP A 47 7.23 21.24 32.47
N GLY A 48 6.57 20.29 33.15
CA GLY A 48 5.72 20.60 34.29
C GLY A 48 4.40 19.85 34.26
N ARG A 49 4.29 18.82 35.11
CA ARG A 49 3.08 18.11 35.54
C ARG A 49 1.77 18.77 35.07
N GLY A 50 1.35 18.42 33.87
CA GLY A 50 0.22 19.07 33.21
C GLY A 50 0.06 18.57 31.78
N GLY A 51 -0.08 17.25 31.61
CA GLY A 51 -0.48 16.66 30.33
C GLY A 51 -1.89 17.12 29.98
N GLY A 52 -2.00 18.20 29.23
CA GLY A 52 -3.26 18.67 28.67
C GLY A 52 -3.64 17.80 27.48
N LEU A 53 -4.70 16.99 27.62
CA LEU A 53 -5.35 16.35 26.48
C LEU A 53 -5.99 17.45 25.62
N ILE A 54 -5.28 17.94 24.60
CA ILE A 54 -5.93 18.67 23.52
C ILE A 54 -6.68 17.63 22.68
N ASN A 55 -7.87 17.25 23.13
CA ASN A 55 -8.86 16.55 22.30
C ASN A 55 -9.45 17.52 21.28
N ALA A 56 -8.61 18.11 20.44
CA ALA A 56 -9.09 18.65 19.19
C ALA A 56 -9.17 17.44 18.26
N ARG A 57 -10.37 16.86 18.14
CA ARG A 57 -10.74 16.09 16.94
C ARG A 57 -10.66 17.10 15.78
N LEU A 58 -9.46 17.33 15.30
CA LEU A 58 -9.22 18.17 14.15
C LEU A 58 -9.73 17.36 12.96
N ASP A 59 -10.80 17.87 12.35
CA ASP A 59 -11.34 17.26 11.17
C ASP A 59 -10.27 17.22 10.08
N ALA A 60 -10.18 16.10 9.37
CA ALA A 60 -9.31 16.02 8.22
C ALA A 60 -9.67 17.12 7.22
N HIS A 61 -8.64 17.70 6.60
CA HIS A 61 -8.84 18.72 5.59
C HIS A 61 -9.75 18.23 4.45
N GLU A 62 -10.68 19.08 3.97
CA GLU A 62 -11.69 18.70 2.98
C GLU A 62 -11.12 18.09 1.69
N ASP A 63 -9.98 18.62 1.21
CA ASP A 63 -9.26 18.07 0.06
C ASP A 63 -8.82 16.61 0.29
N ALA A 64 -8.37 16.26 1.51
CA ALA A 64 -7.97 14.90 1.85
C ALA A 64 -9.17 13.95 1.88
N VAL A 65 -10.29 14.39 2.48
CA VAL A 65 -11.57 13.66 2.46
C VAL A 65 -12.06 13.46 1.03
N THR A 66 -11.96 14.49 0.20
CA THR A 66 -12.36 14.43 -1.21
C THR A 66 -11.50 13.44 -2.00
N MET A 67 -10.18 13.46 -1.82
CA MET A 67 -9.28 12.49 -2.45
C MET A 67 -9.59 11.07 -2.01
N ASP A 68 -9.91 10.87 -0.73
CA ASP A 68 -10.25 9.55 -0.19
C ASP A 68 -11.58 9.02 -0.74
N ALA A 69 -12.60 9.88 -0.80
CA ALA A 69 -13.88 9.52 -1.41
C ALA A 69 -13.72 9.14 -2.88
N MET A 70 -12.91 9.88 -3.65
CA MET A 70 -12.61 9.49 -5.03
C MET A 70 -11.87 8.16 -5.12
N ALA A 71 -10.91 7.91 -4.21
CA ALA A 71 -10.18 6.65 -4.20
C ALA A 71 -11.11 5.46 -3.91
N ILE A 72 -12.06 5.62 -2.99
CA ILE A 72 -13.08 4.60 -2.71
C ILE A 72 -13.97 4.37 -3.94
N GLU A 73 -14.41 5.45 -4.60
CA GLU A 73 -15.25 5.37 -5.80
C GLU A 73 -14.55 4.64 -6.95
N TRP A 74 -13.27 4.92 -7.20
CA TRP A 74 -12.53 4.38 -8.33
C TRP A 74 -12.03 2.95 -8.09
N PHE A 75 -11.55 2.66 -6.88
CA PHE A 75 -10.84 1.42 -6.59
C PHE A 75 -11.61 0.45 -5.69
N GLY A 76 -12.74 0.88 -5.13
CA GLY A 76 -13.34 0.22 -3.97
C GLY A 76 -12.41 0.22 -2.76
N TRP A 77 -12.89 -0.34 -1.65
CA TRP A 77 -12.09 -0.46 -0.41
C TRP A 77 -10.73 -1.15 -0.61
N PRO A 78 -10.64 -2.33 -1.26
CA PRO A 78 -9.36 -3.05 -1.34
C PRO A 78 -8.30 -2.32 -2.16
N GLY A 79 -8.70 -1.68 -3.27
CA GLY A 79 -7.77 -0.96 -4.12
C GLY A 79 -7.39 0.41 -3.53
N ARG A 80 -8.30 1.07 -2.81
CA ARG A 80 -8.00 2.27 -2.02
C ARG A 80 -6.94 1.96 -0.95
N ASP A 81 -7.11 0.88 -0.18
CA ASP A 81 -6.14 0.51 0.86
C ASP A 81 -4.75 0.21 0.29
N ARG A 82 -4.70 -0.36 -0.91
CA ARG A 82 -3.44 -0.53 -1.65
C ARG A 82 -2.81 0.82 -1.98
N LEU A 83 -3.58 1.77 -2.51
CA LEU A 83 -3.10 3.13 -2.81
C LEU A 83 -2.58 3.84 -1.55
N VAL A 84 -3.31 3.74 -0.43
CA VAL A 84 -2.92 4.32 0.87
C VAL A 84 -1.58 3.75 1.34
N LYS A 85 -1.34 2.44 1.20
CA LYS A 85 -0.06 1.82 1.61
C LYS A 85 1.15 2.45 0.89
N PHE A 86 1.01 2.76 -0.39
CA PHE A 86 2.05 3.42 -1.18
C PHE A 86 2.20 4.89 -0.78
N ALA A 87 1.10 5.63 -0.76
CA ALA A 87 1.11 7.06 -0.44
C ALA A 87 1.61 7.36 0.98
N ALA A 88 1.18 6.56 1.98
CA ALA A 88 1.64 6.72 3.36
C ALA A 88 3.15 6.50 3.54
N ARG A 89 3.76 5.67 2.68
CA ARG A 89 5.22 5.45 2.65
C ARG A 89 5.95 6.46 1.77
N ALA A 90 5.23 7.34 1.08
CA ALA A 90 5.75 8.19 0.00
C ALA A 90 6.48 7.39 -1.09
N VAL A 91 6.15 6.10 -1.26
CA VAL A 91 6.73 5.22 -2.27
C VAL A 91 5.72 5.06 -3.39
N ARG A 92 6.15 5.29 -4.63
CA ARG A 92 5.26 5.13 -5.78
C ARG A 92 4.98 3.65 -6.03
N PRO A 93 3.76 3.29 -6.44
CA PRO A 93 3.49 1.95 -6.91
C PRO A 93 4.33 1.69 -8.17
N PRO A 94 5.07 0.57 -8.24
CA PRO A 94 5.81 0.22 -9.45
C PRO A 94 4.84 -0.17 -10.57
N ALA A 95 5.26 0.07 -11.83
CA ALA A 95 4.47 -0.32 -13.00
C ALA A 95 4.28 -1.83 -13.12
N GLU A 96 5.25 -2.60 -12.62
CA GLU A 96 5.23 -4.05 -12.62
C GLU A 96 5.67 -4.63 -11.27
N ILE A 97 5.26 -5.86 -11.00
CA ILE A 97 5.69 -6.63 -9.82
C ILE A 97 6.42 -7.88 -10.26
N ALA A 98 7.40 -8.30 -9.45
CA ALA A 98 7.98 -9.63 -9.57
C ALA A 98 7.16 -10.62 -8.75
N VAL A 99 6.59 -11.63 -9.41
CA VAL A 99 5.97 -12.78 -8.75
C VAL A 99 6.85 -13.98 -9.00
N GLU A 100 7.36 -14.58 -7.93
CA GLU A 100 8.14 -15.81 -8.04
C GLU A 100 7.23 -16.94 -8.53
N ARG A 101 7.52 -17.47 -9.72
CA ARG A 101 6.75 -18.55 -10.33
C ARG A 101 7.22 -19.89 -9.79
N LEU A 102 6.31 -20.86 -9.79
CA LEU A 102 6.56 -22.20 -9.29
C LEU A 102 7.83 -22.79 -9.90
N ARG A 103 8.78 -23.09 -9.03
CA ARG A 103 9.98 -23.86 -9.33
C ARG A 103 9.98 -25.10 -8.47
N VAL A 104 10.27 -26.22 -9.11
CA VAL A 104 10.45 -27.50 -8.45
C VAL A 104 11.95 -27.64 -8.20
N LEU A 105 12.33 -27.79 -6.93
CA LEU A 105 13.72 -27.92 -6.52
C LEU A 105 13.90 -29.22 -5.73
N PRO A 106 15.08 -29.87 -5.80
CA PRO A 106 15.39 -30.95 -4.87
C PRO A 106 15.39 -30.43 -3.43
N LEU A 107 14.86 -31.21 -2.50
CA LEU A 107 15.00 -30.92 -1.07
C LEU A 107 16.41 -31.31 -0.62
N TYR A 108 17.04 -30.46 0.20
CA TYR A 108 18.36 -30.70 0.77
C TYR A 108 18.28 -30.84 2.29
N ASP A 109 19.11 -31.72 2.87
CA ASP A 109 19.32 -31.83 4.31
C ASP A 109 20.15 -30.66 4.86
N ASP A 110 20.29 -30.60 6.18
CA ASP A 110 21.11 -29.62 6.91
C ASP A 110 22.61 -29.65 6.55
N ARG A 111 23.06 -30.68 5.81
CA ARG A 111 24.43 -30.85 5.31
C ARG A 111 24.54 -30.56 3.81
N GLY A 112 23.48 -30.04 3.18
CA GLY A 112 23.46 -29.70 1.77
C GLY A 112 23.41 -30.92 0.83
N ARG A 113 23.00 -32.10 1.33
CA ARG A 113 22.81 -33.29 0.51
C ARG A 113 21.35 -33.47 0.13
N MET A 114 21.11 -33.94 -1.09
CA MET A 114 19.76 -34.18 -1.58
C MET A 114 19.06 -35.26 -0.74
N VAL A 115 17.80 -35.00 -0.36
CA VAL A 115 16.98 -35.96 0.38
C VAL A 115 16.43 -37.00 -0.59
N LEU A 116 16.91 -38.23 -0.45
CA LEU A 116 16.56 -39.37 -1.29
C LEU A 116 15.77 -40.40 -0.50
N VAL A 117 14.78 -41.01 -1.14
CA VAL A 117 13.98 -42.11 -0.59
C VAL A 117 14.54 -43.44 -1.08
N TYR A 118 14.82 -44.34 -0.15
CA TYR A 118 15.35 -45.68 -0.43
C TYR A 118 14.32 -46.76 -0.08
N PRO A 119 14.31 -47.90 -0.79
CA PRO A 119 13.43 -49.01 -0.47
C PRO A 119 13.85 -49.70 0.85
N GLU A 120 12.87 -50.23 1.60
CA GLU A 120 13.08 -50.78 2.94
C GLU A 120 13.99 -52.03 3.00
N ARG A 121 14.30 -52.70 1.87
CA ARG A 121 15.14 -53.91 1.84
C ARG A 121 16.08 -54.01 0.64
N GLY A 122 17.39 -54.05 0.92
CA GLY A 122 18.42 -54.73 0.11
C GLY A 122 18.88 -54.06 -1.19
N ARG A 123 18.19 -53.03 -1.71
CA ARG A 123 18.66 -52.28 -2.89
C ARG A 123 19.39 -51.00 -2.46
N ARG A 124 20.56 -50.75 -3.06
CA ARG A 124 21.41 -49.58 -2.80
C ARG A 124 21.05 -48.34 -3.63
N GLU A 125 20.04 -48.44 -4.49
CA GLU A 125 19.63 -47.35 -5.39
C GLU A 125 18.44 -46.59 -4.80
N ALA A 126 18.51 -45.26 -4.86
CA ALA A 126 17.39 -44.39 -4.48
C ALA A 126 16.24 -44.55 -5.47
N ILE A 127 15.01 -44.61 -4.97
CA ILE A 127 13.81 -44.77 -5.80
C ILE A 127 13.09 -43.45 -6.06
N ALA A 128 13.33 -42.42 -5.24
CA ALA A 128 12.77 -41.08 -5.45
C ALA A 128 13.67 -39.99 -4.83
N CYS A 129 13.58 -38.79 -5.39
CA CYS A 129 14.06 -37.54 -4.79
C CYS A 129 12.87 -36.82 -4.16
N VAL A 130 13.04 -36.29 -2.94
CA VAL A 130 12.04 -35.40 -2.35
C VAL A 130 12.18 -34.03 -3.01
N LEU A 131 11.05 -33.44 -3.42
CA LEU A 131 10.99 -32.15 -4.11
C LEU A 131 10.36 -31.10 -3.20
N ASP A 132 10.90 -29.90 -3.26
CA ASP A 132 10.33 -28.69 -2.69
C ASP A 132 9.75 -27.80 -3.80
N TYR A 133 8.76 -27.00 -3.43
CA TYR A 133 8.00 -26.16 -4.35
C TYR A 133 8.07 -24.71 -3.87
N ILE A 134 8.80 -23.89 -4.61
CA ILE A 134 8.93 -22.46 -4.30
C ILE A 134 8.17 -21.63 -5.33
N GLY A 135 7.40 -20.67 -4.86
CA GLY A 135 6.69 -19.70 -5.70
C GLY A 135 5.21 -20.02 -5.93
N GLU A 136 4.56 -19.20 -6.74
CA GLU A 136 3.15 -19.32 -7.10
C GLU A 136 2.96 -20.11 -8.40
N TRP A 137 1.89 -20.89 -8.47
CA TRP A 137 1.45 -21.54 -9.71
C TRP A 137 1.42 -20.55 -10.89
N PRO A 138 1.92 -20.92 -12.08
CA PRO A 138 2.05 -20.00 -13.21
C PRO A 138 0.77 -19.23 -13.55
N GLU A 139 -0.39 -19.88 -13.47
CA GLU A 139 -1.70 -19.28 -13.75
C GLU A 139 -2.07 -18.23 -12.71
N LYS A 140 -1.77 -18.51 -11.44
CA LYS A 140 -2.02 -17.60 -10.33
C LYS A 140 -1.06 -16.41 -10.37
N ALA A 141 0.22 -16.64 -10.66
CA ALA A 141 1.22 -15.60 -10.86
C ALA A 141 0.82 -14.67 -12.01
N ALA A 142 0.46 -15.24 -13.17
CA ALA A 142 0.02 -14.47 -14.33
C ALA A 142 -1.26 -13.67 -14.05
N ARG A 143 -2.21 -14.24 -13.30
CA ARG A 143 -3.41 -13.51 -12.86
C ARG A 143 -3.05 -12.32 -11.98
N ARG A 144 -2.17 -12.52 -10.99
CA ARG A 144 -1.72 -11.47 -10.08
C ARG A 144 -0.96 -10.35 -10.78
N GLU A 145 -0.10 -10.69 -11.75
CA GLU A 145 0.59 -9.73 -12.62
C GLU A 145 -0.40 -8.91 -13.45
N ARG A 146 -1.44 -9.54 -14.02
CA ARG A 146 -2.50 -8.83 -14.77
C ARG A 146 -3.31 -7.89 -13.87
N GLU A 147 -3.82 -8.39 -12.76
CA GLU A 147 -4.56 -7.59 -11.76
C GLU A 147 -3.72 -6.39 -11.27
N TRP A 148 -2.40 -6.57 -11.14
CA TRP A 148 -1.48 -5.49 -10.80
C TRP A 148 -1.42 -4.42 -11.91
N ARG A 149 -1.19 -4.84 -13.16
CA ARG A 149 -1.12 -3.92 -14.30
C ARG A 149 -2.42 -3.13 -14.46
N ASP A 150 -3.56 -3.80 -14.38
CA ASP A 150 -4.87 -3.16 -14.49
C ASP A 150 -5.08 -2.13 -13.37
N TRP A 151 -4.75 -2.51 -12.13
CA TRP A 151 -4.80 -1.58 -11.00
C TRP A 151 -3.84 -0.39 -11.16
N HIS A 152 -2.61 -0.62 -11.66
CA HIS A 152 -1.64 0.44 -11.88
C HIS A 152 -2.09 1.41 -12.98
N VAL A 153 -2.65 0.92 -14.09
CA VAL A 153 -3.24 1.76 -15.13
C VAL A 153 -4.34 2.64 -14.55
N LEU A 154 -5.22 2.06 -13.73
CA LEU A 154 -6.27 2.81 -13.03
C LEU A 154 -5.69 3.84 -12.06
N ALA A 155 -4.62 3.50 -11.31
CA ALA A 155 -3.90 4.42 -10.43
C ALA A 155 -3.34 5.63 -11.19
N VAL A 156 -2.72 5.40 -12.35
CA VAL A 156 -2.21 6.49 -13.21
C VAL A 156 -3.36 7.39 -13.68
N ALA A 157 -4.45 6.80 -14.17
CA ALA A 157 -5.63 7.55 -14.62
C ALA A 157 -6.28 8.35 -13.48
N PHE A 158 -6.29 7.81 -12.28
CA PHE A 158 -6.77 8.50 -11.08
C PHE A 158 -5.94 9.76 -10.77
N LEU A 159 -4.60 9.70 -10.88
CA LEU A 159 -3.74 10.87 -10.69
C LEU A 159 -4.03 11.97 -11.72
N ASP A 160 -4.37 11.62 -12.96
CA ASP A 160 -4.81 12.60 -13.95
C ASP A 160 -6.14 13.23 -13.58
N ALA A 161 -7.08 12.43 -13.11
CA ALA A 161 -8.39 12.91 -12.69
C ALA A 161 -8.26 13.90 -11.53
N LEU A 162 -7.35 13.65 -10.59
CA LEU A 162 -7.01 14.61 -9.53
C LEU A 162 -6.49 15.93 -10.11
N GLY A 163 -5.60 15.87 -11.10
CA GLY A 163 -5.08 17.07 -11.77
C GLY A 163 -6.12 17.96 -12.42
N ARG A 164 -7.28 17.40 -12.78
CA ARG A 164 -8.41 18.15 -13.37
C ARG A 164 -9.37 18.69 -12.32
N ARG A 165 -9.28 18.23 -11.07
CA ARG A 165 -10.17 18.64 -10.00
C ARG A 165 -9.67 19.91 -9.32
N ARG A 166 -10.61 20.74 -8.86
CA ARG A 166 -10.31 21.93 -8.10
C ARG A 166 -10.32 21.60 -6.62
N PHE A 167 -9.15 21.71 -5.99
CA PHE A 167 -8.96 21.60 -4.55
C PHE A 167 -8.84 22.99 -3.92
N VAL A 168 -9.10 23.09 -2.61
CA VAL A 168 -9.13 24.36 -1.88
C VAL A 168 -7.74 24.78 -1.43
N ARG A 169 -6.89 23.83 -1.02
CA ARG A 169 -5.49 24.06 -0.65
C ARG A 169 -4.55 23.90 -1.83
N TRP A 170 -4.83 22.94 -2.71
CA TRP A 170 -3.90 22.50 -3.73
C TRP A 170 -4.28 22.96 -5.14
N LYS A 171 -3.29 23.45 -5.89
CA LYS A 171 -3.33 23.59 -7.33
C LYS A 171 -2.47 22.49 -7.92
N ILE A 172 -3.11 21.43 -8.43
CA ILE A 172 -2.39 20.29 -8.98
C ILE A 172 -1.92 20.64 -10.39
N ILE A 173 -0.60 20.64 -10.60
CA ILE A 173 0.03 21.05 -11.87
C ILE A 173 0.44 19.87 -12.75
N GLY A 174 0.25 18.64 -12.28
CA GLY A 174 0.56 17.41 -13.02
C GLY A 174 0.55 16.18 -12.12
N ARG A 175 0.75 14.99 -12.70
CA ARG A 175 0.77 13.73 -11.93
C ARG A 175 1.86 13.72 -10.85
N GLY A 176 3.04 14.21 -11.21
CA GLY A 176 4.25 14.10 -10.39
C GLY A 176 4.85 12.71 -10.44
N TYR A 177 5.60 12.46 -11.52
CA TYR A 177 6.56 11.36 -11.63
C TYR A 177 7.95 11.98 -11.70
#